data_AF-A0A3E3E0K5-F1
#
_entry.id   AF-A0A3E3E0K5-F1
#
_cell.length_a   1.000
_cell.length_b   1.000
_cell.length_c   1.000
_cell.angle_alpha   90.00
_cell.angle_beta   90.00
_cell.angle_gamma   90.00
#
_symmetry.space_group_name_H-M   'P 1'
#
loop_
_entity.id
_entity.type
_entity.pdbx_description
1 polymer ?
#
loop_
_entity_poly.entity_id
_entity_poly.type
_entity_poly.pdbx_seq_one_letter_code
_entity_poly.pdbx_strand_id
1 'polypeptide(L)'
;MKMESYIGRLMDLFPNSYINRLNELILYSSTNLYFGLDDVNSEQDIKCKLLEWCSRDTYKTQPFNNHEHNLYYQDTIRKRINYYLKTDFSREQMELIYQKLGNSINHDLTIKFVKSGYDMNVLKSEVQE
;
A
#
# COMPACT_ATOMS: atom_id res chain seq x y z
N MET A 1 17.90 14.58 4.04
CA MET A 1 17.68 14.37 2.58
C MET A 1 16.19 14.25 2.28
N LYS A 2 15.70 14.65 1.08
CA LYS A 2 14.26 14.55 0.73
C LYS A 2 13.65 13.16 0.96
N MET A 3 14.45 12.11 0.85
CA MET A 3 14.02 10.73 1.07
C MET A 3 13.66 10.38 2.52
N GLU A 4 14.45 10.86 3.50
CA GLU A 4 14.12 10.75 4.93
C GLU A 4 12.78 11.40 5.25
N SER A 5 12.39 12.44 4.50
CA SER A 5 11.10 13.12 4.66
C SER A 5 9.91 12.29 4.20
N TYR A 6 10.08 11.40 3.20
CA TYR A 6 8.98 10.60 2.68
C TYR A 6 8.69 9.40 3.57
N ILE A 7 9.74 8.67 3.95
CA ILE A 7 9.62 7.54 4.88
C ILE A 7 9.17 8.05 6.25
N GLY A 8 9.72 9.17 6.74
CA GLY A 8 9.29 9.78 8.01
C GLY A 8 7.80 10.09 8.05
N ARG A 9 7.25 10.75 7.02
CA ARG A 9 5.80 11.01 6.92
C ARG A 9 4.97 9.73 6.89
N LEU A 10 5.47 8.67 6.25
CA LEU A 10 4.78 7.39 6.27
C LEU A 10 4.82 6.77 7.67
N MET A 11 5.97 6.82 8.34
CA MET A 11 6.12 6.33 9.71
C MET A 11 5.23 7.08 10.71
N ASP A 12 5.04 8.40 10.53
CA ASP A 12 4.10 9.19 11.35
C ASP A 12 2.65 8.69 11.24
N LEU A 13 2.26 8.15 10.08
CA LEU A 13 0.93 7.56 9.86
C LEU A 13 0.79 6.15 10.43
N PHE A 14 1.91 5.47 10.69
CA PHE A 14 1.96 4.13 11.25
C PHE A 14 2.73 4.15 12.57
N PRO A 15 2.06 4.52 13.68
CA PRO A 15 2.69 4.52 14.99
C PRO A 15 3.32 3.16 15.31
N ASN A 16 4.53 3.18 15.88
CA ASN A 16 5.37 2.00 16.14
C ASN A 16 5.95 1.32 14.89
N SER A 17 5.86 1.94 13.71
CA SER A 17 6.63 1.50 12.56
C SER A 17 8.12 1.68 12.81
N TYR A 18 8.93 0.83 12.17
CA TYR A 18 10.37 0.86 12.27
C TYR A 18 11.01 0.23 11.03
N ILE A 19 12.27 0.56 10.78
CA ILE A 19 13.09 -0.12 9.78
C ILE A 19 13.89 -1.20 10.48
N ASN A 20 13.79 -2.44 10.00
CA ASN A 20 14.53 -3.56 10.58
C ASN A 20 15.95 -3.69 9.99
N ARG A 21 16.73 -4.64 10.49
CA ARG A 21 18.12 -4.88 10.02
C ARG A 21 18.25 -5.38 8.58
N LEU A 22 17.14 -5.80 7.96
CA LEU A 22 17.07 -6.25 6.56
C LEU A 22 16.63 -5.12 5.63
N ASN A 23 16.62 -3.87 6.12
CA ASN A 23 16.19 -2.70 5.38
C ASN A 23 14.71 -2.79 4.92
N GLU A 24 13.86 -3.42 5.74
CA GLU A 24 12.41 -3.47 5.53
C GLU A 24 11.72 -2.45 6.42
N LEU A 25 10.81 -1.67 5.85
CA LEU A 25 9.90 -0.82 6.62
C LEU A 25 8.74 -1.66 7.14
N ILE A 26 8.74 -1.93 8.44
CA ILE A 26 7.64 -2.59 9.15
C ILE A 26 6.59 -1.54 9.49
N LEU A 27 5.42 -1.60 8.86
CA LEU A 27 4.29 -0.68 9.10
C LEU A 27 3.39 -1.15 10.25
N TYR A 28 3.21 -2.47 10.37
CA TYR A 28 2.37 -3.06 11.41
C TYR A 28 2.92 -4.44 11.78
N SER A 29 3.65 -4.52 12.90
CA SER A 29 4.42 -5.71 13.27
C SER A 29 3.55 -6.92 13.60
N SER A 30 2.40 -6.74 14.26
CA SER A 30 1.55 -7.86 14.66
C SER A 30 0.86 -8.58 13.50
N THR A 31 0.79 -7.95 12.33
CA THR A 31 0.19 -8.50 11.11
C THR A 31 1.23 -8.76 10.02
N ASN A 32 2.50 -8.50 10.32
CA ASN A 32 3.61 -8.58 9.37
C ASN A 32 3.34 -7.78 8.09
N LEU A 33 2.84 -6.54 8.23
CA LEU A 33 2.68 -5.61 7.12
C LEU A 33 3.97 -4.83 6.93
N TYR A 34 4.67 -5.05 5.81
CA TYR A 34 5.96 -4.43 5.51
C TYR A 34 6.23 -4.37 4.00
N PHE A 35 7.30 -3.65 3.64
CA PHE A 35 7.95 -3.77 2.33
C PHE A 35 9.45 -3.42 2.43
N GLY A 36 10.26 -3.95 1.52
CA GLY A 36 11.70 -3.66 1.43
C GLY A 36 12.01 -2.25 0.90
N LEU A 37 13.12 -1.68 1.35
CA LEU A 37 13.57 -0.32 0.98
C LEU A 37 14.75 -0.31 0.00
N ASP A 38 15.33 -1.46 -0.34
CA ASP A 38 16.55 -1.55 -1.16
C ASP A 38 16.40 -0.93 -2.57
N ASP A 39 15.20 -0.98 -3.13
CA ASP A 39 14.86 -0.45 -4.45
C ASP A 39 14.07 0.87 -4.40
N VAL A 40 13.92 1.46 -3.22
CA VAL A 40 13.22 2.74 -3.05
C VAL A 40 14.24 3.85 -3.29
N ASN A 41 13.98 4.71 -4.28
CA ASN A 41 14.83 5.85 -4.62
C ASN A 41 14.05 7.18 -4.66
N SER A 42 12.73 7.11 -4.61
CA SER A 42 11.83 8.25 -4.76
C SER A 42 10.52 8.06 -3.97
N GLU A 43 9.74 9.14 -3.82
CA GLU A 43 8.38 9.04 -3.29
C GLU A 43 7.47 8.18 -4.18
N GLN A 44 7.73 8.14 -5.49
CA GLN A 44 6.98 7.30 -6.43
C GLN A 44 7.14 5.82 -6.08
N ASP A 45 8.36 5.40 -5.71
CA ASP A 45 8.62 4.00 -5.36
C ASP A 45 7.87 3.61 -4.09
N ILE A 46 7.81 4.51 -3.09
CA ILE A 46 6.98 4.31 -1.89
C ILE A 46 5.50 4.16 -2.26
N LYS A 47 5.00 5.00 -3.17
CA LYS A 47 3.61 4.91 -3.65
C LYS A 47 3.33 3.57 -4.33
N CYS A 48 4.26 3.10 -5.16
CA CYS A 48 4.17 1.76 -5.77
C CYS A 48 4.16 0.68 -4.69
N LYS A 49 5.12 0.72 -3.75
CA LYS A 49 5.22 -0.28 -2.68
C LYS A 49 3.95 -0.37 -1.83
N LEU A 50 3.33 0.77 -1.49
CA LEU A 50 2.06 0.79 -0.75
C LEU A 50 0.92 0.09 -1.49
N LEU A 51 0.84 0.28 -2.81
CA LEU A 51 -0.20 -0.35 -3.64
C LEU A 51 0.08 -1.84 -3.87
N GLU A 52 1.35 -2.22 -4.02
CA GLU A 52 1.75 -3.60 -4.32
C GLU A 52 1.76 -4.49 -3.08
N TRP A 53 2.33 -4.02 -1.98
CA TRP A 53 2.60 -4.83 -0.79
C TRP A 53 1.59 -4.62 0.34
N CYS A 54 0.80 -3.54 0.30
CA CYS A 54 -0.15 -3.23 1.39
C CYS A 54 -1.63 -3.28 0.97
N SER A 55 -1.94 -3.41 -0.32
CA SER A 55 -3.33 -3.41 -0.80
C SER A 55 -4.16 -4.58 -0.26
N ARG A 56 -3.56 -5.75 -0.06
CA ARG A 56 -4.25 -6.91 0.54
C ARG A 56 -4.83 -6.58 1.92
N ASP A 57 -4.09 -5.83 2.72
CA ASP A 57 -4.41 -5.50 4.11
C ASP A 57 -5.52 -4.48 4.24
N THR A 58 -5.91 -3.85 3.14
CA THR A 58 -6.94 -2.81 3.11
C THR A 58 -8.34 -3.33 2.78
N TYR A 59 -8.45 -4.62 2.42
CA TYR A 59 -9.71 -5.24 1.96
C TYR A 59 -9.87 -6.73 2.34
N LYS A 60 -8.78 -7.54 2.30
CA LYS A 60 -8.83 -9.01 2.39
C LYS A 60 -8.27 -9.58 3.69
N THR A 61 -7.19 -9.00 4.22
CA THR A 61 -6.47 -9.57 5.37
C THR A 61 -7.36 -9.64 6.61
N GLN A 62 -7.44 -10.82 7.25
CA GLN A 62 -8.23 -11.07 8.45
C GLN A 62 -7.34 -11.69 9.53
N PRO A 63 -6.50 -10.90 10.22
CA PRO A 63 -5.55 -11.43 11.20
C PRO A 63 -6.20 -11.78 12.55
N PHE A 64 -7.45 -11.38 12.79
CA PHE A 64 -8.17 -11.59 14.04
C PHE A 64 -9.30 -12.61 13.87
N ASN A 65 -9.68 -13.29 14.95
CA ASN A 65 -10.84 -14.19 14.95
C ASN A 65 -12.19 -13.44 14.91
N ASN A 66 -12.19 -12.15 15.27
CA ASN A 66 -13.39 -11.31 15.29
C ASN A 66 -13.52 -10.53 13.97
N HIS A 67 -14.69 -10.64 13.33
CA HIS A 67 -14.97 -10.00 12.04
C HIS A 67 -14.90 -8.46 12.10
N GLU A 68 -15.48 -7.84 13.13
CA GLU A 68 -15.47 -6.38 13.29
C GLU A 68 -14.06 -5.84 13.50
N HIS A 69 -13.22 -6.56 14.24
CA HIS A 69 -11.80 -6.20 14.41
C HIS A 69 -11.05 -6.27 13.07
N ASN A 70 -11.36 -7.25 12.22
CA ASN A 70 -10.77 -7.32 10.88
C ASN A 70 -11.22 -6.17 9.99
N LEU A 71 -12.50 -5.79 10.04
CA LEU A 71 -13.00 -4.63 9.30
C LEU A 71 -12.34 -3.33 9.79
N TYR A 72 -12.23 -3.15 11.10
CA TYR A 72 -11.55 -1.99 11.69
C TYR A 72 -10.08 -1.93 11.27
N TYR A 73 -9.39 -3.07 11.26
CA TYR A 73 -8.01 -3.16 10.77
C TYR A 73 -7.91 -2.74 9.31
N GLN A 74 -8.71 -3.36 8.43
CA GLN A 74 -8.72 -3.06 6.99
C GLN A 74 -8.99 -1.58 6.72
N ASP A 75 -9.98 -1.01 7.40
CA ASP A 75 -10.33 0.41 7.28
C ASP A 75 -9.22 1.33 7.80
N THR A 76 -8.55 0.95 8.88
CA THR A 76 -7.43 1.73 9.43
C THR A 76 -6.25 1.77 8.47
N ILE A 77 -5.86 0.63 7.90
CA ILE A 77 -4.77 0.57 6.92
C ILE A 77 -5.16 1.36 5.65
N ARG A 78 -6.39 1.18 5.15
CA ARG A 78 -6.90 1.91 3.98
C ARG A 78 -6.86 3.42 4.18
N LYS A 79 -7.33 3.93 5.33
CA LYS A 79 -7.33 5.37 5.64
C LYS A 79 -5.91 5.95 5.65
N ARG A 80 -4.94 5.24 6.24
CA ARG A 80 -3.53 5.69 6.27
C ARG A 80 -2.91 5.73 4.88
N ILE A 81 -3.18 4.71 4.07
CA ILE A 81 -2.73 4.67 2.66
C ILE A 81 -3.38 5.79 1.85
N ASN A 82 -4.69 5.94 1.92
CA ASN A 82 -5.42 7.04 1.26
C ASN A 82 -4.86 8.41 1.66
N TYR A 83 -4.58 8.62 2.95
CA TYR A 83 -3.98 9.86 3.43
C TYR A 83 -2.59 10.11 2.81
N TYR A 84 -1.72 9.10 2.78
CA TYR A 84 -0.38 9.23 2.20
C TYR A 84 -0.43 9.48 0.67
N LEU A 85 -1.29 8.75 -0.04
CA LEU A 85 -1.45 8.85 -1.49
C LEU A 85 -2.28 10.07 -1.92
N LYS A 86 -2.96 10.74 -0.98
CA LYS A 86 -3.94 11.81 -1.21
C LYS A 86 -5.10 11.35 -2.12
N THR A 87 -5.64 10.18 -1.79
CA THR A 87 -6.75 9.54 -2.50
C THR A 87 -7.90 9.25 -1.53
N ASP A 88 -9.00 8.72 -2.05
CA ASP A 88 -10.11 8.20 -1.24
C ASP A 88 -10.60 6.86 -1.82
N PHE A 89 -9.69 5.88 -1.91
CA PHE A 89 -10.05 4.58 -2.46
C PHE A 89 -11.09 3.87 -1.59
N SER A 90 -12.15 3.40 -2.24
CA SER A 90 -13.15 2.51 -1.65
C SER A 90 -12.58 1.10 -1.43
N ARG A 91 -13.33 0.25 -0.72
CA ARG A 91 -12.94 -1.15 -0.50
C ARG A 91 -12.89 -1.92 -1.82
N GLU A 92 -13.85 -1.68 -2.72
CA GLU A 92 -13.96 -2.29 -4.04
C GLU A 92 -12.82 -1.84 -4.97
N GLN A 93 -12.42 -0.57 -4.87
CA GLN A 93 -11.26 -0.08 -5.61
C GLN A 93 -9.96 -0.72 -5.09
N MET A 94 -9.81 -0.87 -3.78
CA MET A 94 -8.65 -1.56 -3.21
C MET A 94 -8.62 -3.05 -3.53
N GLU A 95 -9.77 -3.70 -3.66
CA GLU A 95 -9.86 -5.06 -4.20
C GLU A 95 -9.29 -5.14 -5.63
N LEU A 96 -9.73 -4.25 -6.53
CA LEU A 96 -9.21 -4.21 -7.90
C LEU A 96 -7.71 -3.88 -7.94
N ILE A 97 -7.25 -2.92 -7.12
CA ILE A 97 -5.83 -2.58 -6.96
C ILE A 97 -5.04 -3.82 -6.51
N TYR A 98 -5.51 -4.54 -5.49
CA TYR A 98 -4.85 -5.75 -5.04
C TYR A 98 -4.82 -6.84 -6.12
N GLN A 99 -5.92 -7.05 -6.84
CA GLN A 99 -5.99 -8.04 -7.92
C GLN A 99 -5.03 -7.73 -9.08
N LYS A 100 -4.85 -6.44 -9.41
CA LYS A 100 -4.05 -6.02 -10.58
C LYS A 100 -2.60 -5.70 -10.25
N LEU A 101 -2.30 -5.23 -9.04
CA LEU A 101 -0.99 -4.71 -8.64
C LEU A 101 -0.37 -5.48 -7.47
N GLY A 102 -1.16 -6.27 -6.73
CA GLY A 102 -0.71 -6.97 -5.53
C GLY A 102 0.51 -7.85 -5.77
N ASN A 103 1.42 -7.88 -4.80
CA ASN A 103 2.70 -8.60 -4.88
C ASN A 103 3.55 -8.20 -6.10
N SER A 104 3.39 -6.97 -6.59
CA SER A 104 4.14 -6.44 -7.75
C SER A 104 4.00 -7.32 -9.00
N ILE A 105 2.82 -7.92 -9.24
CA ILE A 105 2.58 -8.82 -10.37
C ILE A 105 2.86 -8.15 -11.73
N ASN A 106 2.67 -6.83 -11.81
CA ASN A 106 3.04 -5.99 -12.94
C ASN A 106 3.47 -4.60 -12.47
N HIS A 107 4.76 -4.43 -12.18
CA HIS A 107 5.31 -3.18 -11.66
C HIS A 107 5.16 -2.00 -12.64
N ASP A 108 5.29 -2.25 -13.94
CA ASP A 108 5.11 -1.22 -14.97
C ASP A 108 3.68 -0.66 -14.97
N LEU A 109 2.69 -1.53 -14.75
CA LEU A 109 1.30 -1.11 -14.56
C LEU A 109 1.13 -0.28 -13.28
N THR A 110 1.78 -0.65 -12.17
CA THR A 110 1.79 0.15 -10.94
C THR A 110 2.35 1.54 -11.21
N ILE A 111 3.50 1.64 -11.90
CA ILE A 111 4.11 2.92 -12.27
C ILE A 111 3.14 3.75 -13.12
N LYS A 112 2.53 3.15 -14.15
CA LYS A 112 1.55 3.82 -15.02
C LYS A 112 0.36 4.35 -14.22
N PHE A 113 -0.16 3.56 -13.28
CA PHE A 113 -1.27 3.93 -12.40
C PHE A 113 -0.90 5.06 -11.43
N VAL A 114 0.30 5.04 -10.83
CA VAL A 114 0.78 6.14 -9.97
C VAL A 114 0.98 7.42 -10.79
N LYS A 115 1.57 7.32 -11.98
CA LYS A 115 1.82 8.48 -12.86
C LYS A 115 0.54 9.08 -13.45
N SER A 116 -0.53 8.30 -13.62
CA SER A 116 -1.83 8.81 -14.08
C SER A 116 -2.58 9.59 -13.00
N GLY A 117 -2.05 9.68 -11.77
CA GLY A 117 -2.79 10.25 -10.64
C GLY A 117 -3.86 9.29 -10.13
N TYR A 118 -3.60 7.98 -10.22
CA TYR A 118 -4.49 6.92 -9.76
C TYR A 118 -5.80 6.77 -10.55
N ASP A 119 -5.76 7.01 -11.87
CA ASP A 119 -6.90 6.77 -12.74
C ASP A 119 -7.24 5.27 -12.80
N MET A 120 -8.38 4.88 -12.19
CA MET A 120 -8.85 3.50 -12.14
C MET A 120 -9.09 2.88 -13.53
N ASN A 121 -9.26 3.68 -14.58
CA ASN A 121 -9.39 3.17 -15.95
C ASN A 121 -8.11 2.51 -16.44
N VAL A 122 -6.95 2.89 -15.90
CA VAL A 122 -5.66 2.22 -16.20
C VAL A 122 -5.69 0.75 -15.77
N LEU A 123 -6.38 0.42 -14.66
CA LEU A 123 -6.47 -0.95 -14.17
C LEU A 123 -7.58 -1.77 -14.87
N LYS A 124 -8.60 -1.08 -15.39
CA LYS A 124 -9.74 -1.70 -16.10
C LYS A 124 -9.44 -1.99 -17.57
N SER A 125 -8.59 -1.19 -18.22
CA SER A 125 -8.25 -1.33 -19.64
C SER A 125 -7.36 -2.55 -19.95
N GLU A 126 -6.63 -3.06 -18.95
CA GLU A 126 -5.89 -4.33 -19.00
C GLU A 126 -6.78 -5.54 -18.68
N VAL A 127 -8.11 -5.40 -18.76
CA VAL A 127 -9.08 -6.50 -18.80
C VAL A 127 -9.42 -6.71 -20.29
N GLN A 128 -8.51 -7.33 -21.03
CA GLN A 128 -8.89 -8.06 -22.24
C GLN A 128 -8.81 -9.54 -21.88
N GLU A 129 -9.98 -10.18 -21.84
CA GLU A 129 -10.13 -11.64 -21.88
C GLU A 129 -9.46 -12.23 -23.13
#